data_AF-A0A957J0L2-F1
#
_entry.id   AF-A0A957J0L2-F1
#
_cell.length_a   1.000
_cell.length_b   1.000
_cell.length_c   1.000
_cell.angle_alpha   90.00
_cell.angle_beta   90.00
_cell.angle_gamma   90.00
#
_symmetry.space_group_name_H-M   'P 1'
#
loop_
_entity.id
_entity.type
_entity.pdbx_description
1 polymer ?
#
loop_
_entity_poly.entity_id
_entity_poly.type
_entity_poly.pdbx_seq_one_letter_code
_entity_poly.pdbx_strand_id
1 'polypeptide(L)'
;IPKIMEMAGIEMLPTAVGIPTVRRELLYGGGELVVGGALGLLTQEWEQTGGLDVAQANAWRQEKFGDLLMVGTLQGAMLYGGLAVETTLDPTRQPFLYDHAPDAGTPWLPGVMAMEAMAQAALVAASLAAMPEGRVTAVTDVTMSGAFKFFRNEPRTLHLNVVLELPAPGQLLAQTTLHSVTKPVREGLPQRTQQHFAAQVHLGTAGMAAPTIAFTPPAAESLPLVAETIYESFFHGPAYQVIERAKVVGETAVCLLPATLPPNTDPAGAASLIAPRLVELCFQAAALWTQEVKQAMGFPLGIGAVTARRQPQEAAGKRLYALLRTDDDGETFAGQVVDDDGVVFVDLQGYRTVARPLS
;
A
#
# COMPACT_ATOMS: atom_id res chain seq x y z
N ILE A 1 20.05 -35.37 20.78
CA ILE A 1 19.99 -33.89 20.72
C ILE A 1 19.60 -33.40 19.33
N PRO A 2 20.31 -33.72 18.21
CA PRO A 2 19.97 -33.17 16.89
C PRO A 2 18.54 -33.50 16.41
N LYS A 3 18.11 -34.77 16.52
CA LYS A 3 16.73 -35.18 16.18
C LYS A 3 15.66 -34.53 17.04
N ILE A 4 15.93 -34.23 18.31
CA ILE A 4 14.96 -33.59 19.20
C ILE A 4 14.82 -32.11 18.83
N MET A 5 15.94 -31.45 18.50
CA MET A 5 15.95 -30.07 18.01
C MET A 5 15.23 -29.96 16.67
N GLU A 6 15.50 -30.87 15.73
CA GLU A 6 14.81 -30.95 14.44
C GLU A 6 13.29 -31.16 14.60
N MET A 7 12.86 -32.05 15.51
CA MET A 7 11.44 -32.24 15.83
C MET A 7 10.79 -30.99 16.44
N ALA A 8 11.56 -30.16 17.15
CA ALA A 8 11.11 -28.87 17.64
C ALA A 8 11.21 -27.76 16.58
N GLY A 9 11.57 -28.08 15.32
CA GLY A 9 11.76 -27.11 14.24
C GLY A 9 13.01 -26.25 14.38
N ILE A 10 13.94 -26.64 15.25
CA ILE A 10 15.21 -25.93 15.48
C ILE A 10 16.25 -26.46 14.51
N GLU A 11 16.77 -25.57 13.66
CA GLU A 11 17.81 -25.88 12.68
C GLU A 11 19.20 -25.63 13.26
N MET A 12 20.07 -26.62 13.11
CA MET A 12 21.48 -26.50 13.50
C MET A 12 22.22 -25.57 12.54
N LEU A 13 22.94 -24.59 13.08
CA LEU A 13 23.72 -23.65 12.27
C LEU A 13 24.77 -24.40 11.43
N PRO A 14 24.79 -24.23 10.09
CA PRO A 14 25.79 -24.86 9.24
C PRO A 14 27.20 -24.44 9.63
N THR A 15 28.16 -25.39 9.62
CA THR A 15 29.56 -25.11 9.99
C THR A 15 30.20 -24.02 9.15
N ALA A 16 29.82 -23.92 7.86
CA ALA A 16 30.27 -22.86 6.96
C ALA A 16 29.87 -21.44 7.41
N VAL A 17 28.81 -21.32 8.21
CA VAL A 17 28.36 -20.05 8.81
C VAL A 17 28.88 -19.91 10.25
N GLY A 18 28.82 -20.99 11.03
CA GLY A 18 29.20 -20.97 12.44
C GLY A 18 30.69 -20.72 12.68
N ILE A 19 31.58 -21.39 11.96
CA ILE A 19 33.03 -21.28 12.18
C ILE A 19 33.55 -19.84 11.95
N PRO A 20 33.21 -19.16 10.83
CA PRO A 20 33.62 -17.77 10.62
C PRO A 20 33.04 -16.82 11.67
N THR A 21 31.80 -17.04 12.10
CA THR A 21 31.12 -16.22 13.12
C THR A 21 31.84 -16.32 14.47
N VAL A 22 32.11 -17.54 14.95
CA VAL A 22 32.83 -17.74 16.21
C VAL A 22 34.23 -17.13 16.14
N ARG A 23 34.95 -17.34 15.02
CA ARG A 23 36.28 -16.74 14.83
C ARG A 23 36.21 -15.22 14.89
N ARG A 24 35.20 -14.59 14.26
CA ARG A 24 35.01 -13.13 14.29
C ARG A 24 34.83 -12.64 15.72
N GLU A 25 33.93 -13.26 16.49
CA GLU A 25 33.65 -12.82 17.87
C GLU A 25 34.83 -13.07 18.83
N LEU A 26 35.58 -14.15 18.65
CA LEU A 26 36.80 -14.40 19.44
C LEU A 26 37.92 -13.38 19.16
N LEU A 27 38.01 -12.87 17.93
CA LEU A 27 39.07 -11.95 17.52
C LEU A 27 38.71 -10.47 17.70
N TYR A 28 37.44 -10.13 17.51
CA TYR A 28 36.99 -8.74 17.37
C TYR A 28 35.70 -8.43 18.13
N GLY A 29 35.14 -9.40 18.87
CA GLY A 29 33.90 -9.22 19.61
C GLY A 29 34.06 -8.36 20.86
N GLY A 30 32.94 -7.77 21.30
CA GLY A 30 32.87 -6.96 22.52
C GLY A 30 31.50 -7.02 23.22
N GLY A 31 30.61 -7.93 22.81
CA GLY A 31 29.24 -8.02 23.31
C GLY A 31 28.63 -9.41 23.15
N GLU A 32 27.33 -9.52 23.38
CA GLU A 32 26.57 -10.76 23.24
C GLU A 32 26.02 -10.89 21.80
N LEU A 33 26.23 -12.06 21.18
CA LEU A 33 25.75 -12.36 19.84
C LEU A 33 25.03 -13.72 19.85
N VAL A 34 23.82 -13.75 19.29
CA VAL A 34 23.07 -14.98 19.03
C VAL A 34 23.01 -15.22 17.53
N VAL A 35 23.48 -16.39 17.08
CA VAL A 35 23.42 -16.81 15.66
C VAL A 35 22.84 -18.22 15.59
N GLY A 36 21.78 -18.39 14.83
CA GLY A 36 21.09 -19.67 14.63
C GLY A 36 20.40 -19.74 13.27
N GLY A 37 20.03 -20.95 12.84
CA GLY A 37 19.07 -21.14 11.76
C GLY A 37 17.63 -20.91 12.25
N ALA A 38 16.66 -21.67 11.77
CA ALA A 38 15.32 -21.67 12.36
C ALA A 38 15.38 -22.00 13.88
N LEU A 39 14.72 -21.20 14.72
CA LEU A 39 14.64 -21.42 16.16
C LEU A 39 13.38 -22.20 16.59
N GLY A 40 12.55 -22.58 15.61
CA GLY A 40 11.43 -23.49 15.80
C GLY A 40 10.49 -23.09 16.94
N LEU A 41 10.25 -24.05 17.84
CA LEU A 41 9.35 -23.92 18.98
C LEU A 41 9.75 -22.78 19.93
N LEU A 42 11.02 -22.33 19.93
CA LEU A 42 11.48 -21.22 20.76
C LEU A 42 10.97 -19.85 20.28
N THR A 43 10.57 -19.76 19.01
CA THR A 43 9.96 -18.56 18.41
C THR A 43 8.44 -18.68 18.27
N GLN A 44 7.83 -19.74 18.79
CA GLN A 44 6.37 -19.83 18.82
C GLN A 44 5.81 -18.85 19.84
N GLU A 45 4.74 -18.16 19.44
CA GLU A 45 3.98 -17.28 20.33
C GLU A 45 3.43 -18.10 21.51
N TRP A 46 3.61 -17.59 22.72
CA TRP A 46 3.15 -18.27 23.93
C TRP A 46 1.63 -18.21 24.09
N GLU A 47 1.02 -17.17 23.52
CA GLU A 47 -0.41 -16.88 23.61
C GLU A 47 -0.93 -16.63 22.18
N GLN A 48 -2.11 -17.15 21.85
CA GLN A 48 -2.60 -17.19 20.46
C GLN A 48 -2.76 -15.79 19.83
N THR A 49 -2.97 -14.77 20.67
CA THR A 49 -3.17 -13.38 20.28
C THR A 49 -1.98 -12.48 20.63
N GLY A 50 -0.87 -13.08 21.07
CA GLY A 50 0.31 -12.35 21.55
C GLY A 50 0.05 -11.56 22.85
N GLY A 51 -0.98 -11.93 23.61
CA GLY A 51 -1.38 -11.27 24.86
C GLY A 51 -2.30 -10.06 24.67
N LEU A 52 -2.80 -9.81 23.46
CA LEU A 52 -3.77 -8.75 23.20
C LEU A 52 -5.18 -9.18 23.61
N ASP A 53 -5.87 -8.41 24.46
CA ASP A 53 -7.32 -8.57 24.60
C ASP A 53 -8.01 -8.09 23.31
N VAL A 54 -8.23 -9.03 22.39
CA VAL A 54 -8.78 -8.78 21.06
C VAL A 54 -10.17 -8.14 21.14
N ALA A 55 -11.00 -8.54 22.11
CA ALA A 55 -12.35 -7.98 22.24
C ALA A 55 -12.28 -6.51 22.66
N GLN A 56 -11.48 -6.20 23.68
CA GLN A 56 -11.31 -4.84 24.15
C GLN A 56 -10.62 -3.95 23.09
N ALA A 57 -9.58 -4.46 22.42
CA ALA A 57 -8.86 -3.73 21.39
C ALA A 57 -9.76 -3.39 20.19
N ASN A 58 -10.63 -4.31 19.76
CA ASN A 58 -11.57 -4.05 18.68
C ASN A 58 -12.66 -3.04 19.08
N ALA A 59 -13.19 -3.12 20.31
CA ALA A 59 -14.14 -2.14 20.82
C ALA A 59 -13.53 -0.72 20.86
N TRP A 60 -12.32 -0.60 21.42
CA TRP A 60 -11.57 0.65 21.46
C TRP A 60 -11.31 1.21 20.06
N ARG A 61 -10.89 0.36 19.11
CA ARG A 61 -10.60 0.79 17.73
C ARG A 61 -11.84 1.32 17.03
N GLN A 62 -13.00 0.66 17.21
CA GLN A 62 -14.27 1.12 16.67
C GLN A 62 -14.67 2.47 17.29
N GLU A 63 -14.54 2.64 18.61
CA GLU A 63 -14.85 3.89 19.30
C GLU A 63 -13.95 5.04 18.83
N LYS A 64 -12.65 4.78 18.70
CA LYS A 64 -11.66 5.82 18.38
C LYS A 64 -11.68 6.25 16.92
N PHE A 65 -11.78 5.30 15.99
CA PHE A 65 -11.59 5.58 14.57
C PHE A 65 -12.86 5.48 13.73
N GLY A 66 -13.96 4.96 14.30
CA GLY A 66 -15.16 4.64 13.54
C GLY A 66 -14.86 3.62 12.44
N ASP A 67 -15.48 3.81 11.28
CA ASP A 67 -15.40 2.90 10.15
C ASP A 67 -14.16 3.19 9.27
N LEU A 68 -12.98 2.79 9.75
CA LEU A 68 -11.81 2.61 8.89
C LEU A 68 -12.04 1.40 7.99
N LEU A 69 -12.54 1.63 6.77
CA LEU A 69 -12.96 0.59 5.84
C LEU A 69 -11.91 -0.50 5.59
N MET A 70 -10.63 -0.13 5.59
CA MET A 70 -9.55 -1.05 5.27
C MET A 70 -8.98 -1.77 6.51
N VAL A 71 -9.53 -1.49 7.71
CA VAL A 71 -9.18 -2.15 8.98
C VAL A 71 -10.42 -2.83 9.55
N GLY A 72 -10.52 -4.14 9.31
CA GLY A 72 -11.51 -5.02 9.92
C GLY A 72 -11.10 -5.39 11.34
N THR A 73 -10.97 -6.66 11.68
CA THR A 73 -10.71 -7.11 13.05
C THR A 73 -9.23 -7.16 13.39
N LEU A 74 -8.86 -6.62 14.55
CA LEU A 74 -7.56 -6.90 15.16
C LEU A 74 -7.57 -8.36 15.62
N GLN A 75 -6.53 -9.12 15.29
CA GLN A 75 -6.42 -10.56 15.61
C GLN A 75 -5.43 -10.85 16.74
N GLY A 76 -4.48 -9.95 16.96
CA GLY A 76 -3.48 -10.08 18.01
C GLY A 76 -2.30 -9.15 17.81
N ALA A 77 -1.41 -9.10 18.78
CA ALA A 77 -0.16 -8.35 18.74
C ALA A 77 1.00 -9.32 19.02
N MET A 78 1.49 -9.96 17.97
CA MET A 78 2.48 -11.04 18.04
C MET A 78 3.87 -10.49 18.32
N LEU A 79 4.67 -11.19 19.12
CA LEU A 79 6.02 -10.77 19.48
C LEU A 79 6.92 -10.62 18.23
N TYR A 80 6.79 -11.53 17.27
CA TYR A 80 7.62 -11.54 16.05
C TYR A 80 6.88 -11.09 14.79
N GLY A 81 5.57 -10.82 14.89
CA GLY A 81 4.70 -10.47 13.77
C GLY A 81 3.99 -9.12 13.89
N GLY A 82 4.13 -8.44 15.04
CA GLY A 82 3.47 -7.17 15.33
C GLY A 82 1.95 -7.29 15.38
N LEU A 83 1.25 -6.18 15.13
CA LEU A 83 -0.21 -6.15 15.09
C LEU A 83 -0.71 -6.90 13.84
N ALA A 84 -1.54 -7.90 14.05
CA ALA A 84 -2.24 -8.65 13.00
C ALA A 84 -3.67 -8.11 12.82
N VAL A 85 -4.06 -7.86 11.57
CA VAL A 85 -5.37 -7.30 11.20
C VAL A 85 -5.97 -8.11 10.06
N GLU A 86 -7.28 -8.37 10.12
CA GLU A 86 -8.03 -9.01 9.05
C GLU A 86 -9.16 -8.12 8.54
N THR A 87 -9.21 -7.89 7.23
CA THR A 87 -10.27 -7.12 6.59
C THR A 87 -10.91 -7.93 5.48
N THR A 88 -12.17 -8.31 5.63
CA THR A 88 -12.92 -8.99 4.56
C THR A 88 -13.61 -7.97 3.68
N LEU A 89 -13.30 -7.99 2.39
CA LEU A 89 -13.91 -7.11 1.39
C LEU A 89 -14.80 -7.93 0.45
N ASP A 90 -15.94 -7.36 0.10
CA ASP A 90 -16.85 -7.89 -0.90
C ASP A 90 -16.67 -7.12 -2.22
N PRO A 91 -16.17 -7.77 -3.28
CA PRO A 91 -15.91 -7.11 -4.56
C PRO A 91 -17.19 -6.67 -5.28
N THR A 92 -18.34 -7.21 -4.90
CA THR A 92 -19.65 -6.81 -5.47
C THR A 92 -20.23 -5.56 -4.82
N ARG A 93 -19.69 -5.15 -3.67
CA ARG A 93 -20.15 -3.99 -2.90
C ARG A 93 -19.24 -2.79 -3.02
N GLN A 94 -17.93 -3.00 -2.99
CA GLN A 94 -16.97 -1.89 -2.96
C GLN A 94 -16.72 -1.34 -4.37
N PRO A 95 -17.00 -0.05 -4.63
CA PRO A 95 -16.74 0.58 -5.93
C PRO A 95 -15.30 0.45 -6.39
N PHE A 96 -14.34 0.64 -5.49
CA PHE A 96 -12.93 0.45 -5.82
C PHE A 96 -12.53 -0.98 -6.23
N LEU A 97 -13.40 -1.98 -6.04
CA LEU A 97 -13.17 -3.35 -6.51
C LEU A 97 -13.89 -3.59 -7.84
N TYR A 98 -15.21 -3.42 -7.91
CA TYR A 98 -15.93 -3.72 -9.16
C TYR A 98 -15.55 -2.77 -10.31
N ASP A 99 -15.08 -1.55 -10.02
CA ASP A 99 -14.56 -0.61 -11.02
C ASP A 99 -13.04 -0.74 -11.25
N HIS A 100 -12.40 -1.76 -10.68
CA HIS A 100 -11.00 -2.11 -10.91
C HIS A 100 -10.86 -3.63 -11.18
N ALA A 101 -11.27 -4.04 -12.38
CA ALA A 101 -11.33 -5.44 -12.79
C ALA A 101 -10.60 -5.68 -14.14
N PRO A 102 -9.26 -5.88 -14.11
CA PRO A 102 -8.49 -6.17 -15.32
C PRO A 102 -8.93 -7.47 -16.01
N ASP A 103 -9.32 -8.46 -15.21
CA ASP A 103 -9.83 -9.75 -15.66
C ASP A 103 -11.36 -9.77 -15.47
N ALA A 104 -12.12 -10.10 -16.52
CA ALA A 104 -13.57 -10.21 -16.42
C ALA A 104 -13.98 -11.18 -15.30
N GLY A 105 -14.81 -10.71 -14.36
CA GLY A 105 -15.27 -11.49 -13.21
C GLY A 105 -14.21 -11.75 -12.13
N THR A 106 -13.03 -11.15 -12.20
CA THR A 106 -11.99 -11.20 -11.16
C THR A 106 -11.45 -9.81 -10.87
N PRO A 107 -12.12 -9.04 -10.00
CA PRO A 107 -11.59 -7.79 -9.47
C PRO A 107 -10.24 -7.96 -8.78
N TRP A 108 -9.37 -6.96 -8.92
CA TRP A 108 -8.09 -6.94 -8.22
C TRP A 108 -8.12 -5.81 -7.20
N LEU A 109 -7.54 -6.00 -6.02
CA LEU A 109 -7.34 -4.89 -5.08
C LEU A 109 -6.45 -3.83 -5.75
N PRO A 110 -6.93 -2.58 -5.95
CA PRO A 110 -6.09 -1.51 -6.47
C PRO A 110 -4.89 -1.30 -5.56
N GLY A 111 -3.72 -1.05 -6.16
CA GLY A 111 -2.49 -0.80 -5.40
C GLY A 111 -2.64 0.35 -4.39
N VAL A 112 -3.36 1.39 -4.79
CA VAL A 112 -3.68 2.54 -3.92
C VAL A 112 -4.51 2.16 -2.69
N MET A 113 -5.42 1.19 -2.83
CA MET A 113 -6.22 0.70 -1.71
C MET A 113 -5.43 -0.28 -0.82
N ALA A 114 -4.49 -1.03 -1.39
CA ALA A 114 -3.54 -1.83 -0.60
C ALA A 114 -2.65 -0.93 0.29
N MET A 115 -2.15 0.18 -0.27
CA MET A 115 -1.41 1.18 0.52
C MET A 115 -2.29 1.86 1.57
N GLU A 116 -3.55 2.18 1.25
CA GLU A 116 -4.51 2.71 2.23
C GLU A 116 -4.74 1.72 3.38
N ALA A 117 -4.86 0.42 3.08
CA ALA A 117 -5.00 -0.61 4.11
C ALA A 117 -3.78 -0.66 5.06
N MET A 118 -2.58 -0.63 4.49
CA MET A 118 -1.33 -0.58 5.27
C MET A 118 -1.24 0.70 6.11
N ALA A 119 -1.62 1.85 5.54
CA ALA A 119 -1.62 3.14 6.23
C ALA A 119 -2.62 3.18 7.41
N GLN A 120 -3.84 2.69 7.21
CA GLN A 120 -4.86 2.62 8.26
C GLN A 120 -4.45 1.65 9.37
N ALA A 121 -3.92 0.47 9.03
CA ALA A 121 -3.44 -0.49 10.02
C ALA A 121 -2.27 0.08 10.84
N ALA A 122 -1.35 0.80 10.19
CA ALA A 122 -0.24 1.49 10.84
C ALA A 122 -0.71 2.58 11.81
N LEU A 123 -1.73 3.36 11.44
CA LEU A 123 -2.33 4.37 12.33
C LEU A 123 -2.93 3.74 13.59
N VAL A 124 -3.64 2.61 13.45
CA VAL A 124 -4.20 1.88 14.59
C VAL A 124 -3.10 1.34 15.49
N ALA A 125 -2.06 0.72 14.93
CA ALA A 125 -0.91 0.22 15.68
C ALA A 125 -0.22 1.36 16.45
N ALA A 126 0.04 2.49 15.79
CA ALA A 126 0.66 3.66 16.41
C ALA A 126 -0.17 4.22 17.58
N SER A 127 -1.49 4.22 17.45
CA SER A 127 -2.39 4.66 18.53
C SER A 127 -2.42 3.68 19.72
N LEU A 128 -2.25 2.37 19.49
CA LEU A 128 -2.07 1.40 20.56
C LEU A 128 -0.73 1.60 21.29
N ALA A 129 0.32 1.96 20.55
CA ALA A 129 1.66 2.25 21.07
C ALA A 129 1.82 3.66 21.70
N ALA A 130 0.72 4.26 22.16
CA ALA A 130 0.67 5.56 22.84
C ALA A 130 1.11 6.78 22.01
N MET A 131 0.94 6.74 20.68
CA MET A 131 0.98 7.94 19.81
C MET A 131 -0.44 8.31 19.33
N PRO A 132 -1.31 8.86 20.21
CA PRO A 132 -2.73 9.00 19.94
C PRO A 132 -3.06 10.04 18.84
N GLU A 133 -2.18 11.02 18.63
CA GLU A 133 -2.30 12.07 17.61
C GLU A 133 -1.43 11.80 16.37
N GLY A 134 -0.95 10.56 16.22
CA GLY A 134 -0.20 10.15 15.05
C GLY A 134 -0.99 10.38 13.77
N ARG A 135 -0.31 10.90 12.74
CA ARG A 135 -0.82 10.93 11.36
C ARG A 135 0.18 10.29 10.44
N VAL A 136 -0.32 9.69 9.36
CA VAL A 136 0.52 9.18 8.28
C VAL A 136 1.14 10.37 7.56
N THR A 137 2.47 10.39 7.45
CA THR A 137 3.23 11.46 6.80
C THR A 137 3.78 11.04 5.44
N ALA A 138 4.07 9.75 5.27
CA ALA A 138 4.49 9.17 4.00
C ALA A 138 4.27 7.65 4.02
N VAL A 139 4.16 7.07 2.82
CA VAL A 139 4.34 5.63 2.61
C VAL A 139 5.54 5.45 1.68
N THR A 140 6.56 4.73 2.11
CA THR A 140 7.81 4.53 1.38
C THR A 140 8.11 3.06 1.14
N ASP A 141 9.07 2.80 0.25
CA ASP A 141 9.58 1.46 -0.05
C ASP A 141 8.48 0.45 -0.38
N VAL A 142 7.47 0.93 -1.12
CA VAL A 142 6.32 0.11 -1.51
C VAL A 142 6.80 -0.93 -2.52
N THR A 143 6.52 -2.19 -2.22
CA THR A 143 6.76 -3.32 -3.11
C THR A 143 5.43 -3.95 -3.48
N MET A 144 5.21 -4.20 -4.77
CA MET A 144 4.00 -4.79 -5.32
C MET A 144 4.37 -6.11 -5.99
N SER A 145 4.37 -7.19 -5.21
CA SER A 145 4.87 -8.52 -5.63
C SER A 145 3.87 -9.30 -6.48
N GLY A 146 2.61 -8.87 -6.50
CA GLY A 146 1.54 -9.51 -7.27
C GLY A 146 0.17 -8.93 -6.93
N ALA A 147 -0.82 -9.26 -7.76
CA ALA A 147 -2.18 -8.81 -7.56
C ALA A 147 -2.90 -9.64 -6.48
N PHE A 148 -3.55 -8.95 -5.53
CA PHE A 148 -4.55 -9.57 -4.68
C PHE A 148 -5.87 -9.67 -5.46
N LYS A 149 -6.21 -10.89 -5.91
CA LYS A 149 -7.38 -11.15 -6.76
C LYS A 149 -8.59 -11.61 -5.95
N PHE A 150 -9.78 -11.17 -6.34
CA PHE A 150 -11.07 -11.64 -5.84
C PHE A 150 -11.66 -12.65 -6.84
N PHE A 151 -11.23 -13.91 -6.70
CA PHE A 151 -11.62 -14.97 -7.63
C PHE A 151 -13.14 -15.20 -7.61
N ARG A 152 -13.74 -15.36 -8.79
CA ARG A 152 -15.17 -15.62 -8.98
C ARG A 152 -16.09 -14.55 -8.37
N ASN A 153 -15.56 -13.34 -8.19
CA ASN A 153 -16.28 -12.23 -7.57
C ASN A 153 -16.77 -12.53 -6.14
N GLU A 154 -16.05 -13.40 -5.41
CA GLU A 154 -16.37 -13.77 -4.03
C GLU A 154 -15.63 -12.88 -3.02
N PRO A 155 -16.23 -12.61 -1.84
CA PRO A 155 -15.55 -11.90 -0.77
C PRO A 155 -14.25 -12.59 -0.35
N ARG A 156 -13.24 -11.78 0.00
CA ARG A 156 -11.92 -12.28 0.38
C ARG A 156 -11.29 -11.44 1.47
N THR A 157 -10.54 -12.10 2.35
CA THR A 157 -9.92 -11.48 3.52
C THR A 157 -8.48 -11.05 3.21
N LEU A 158 -8.21 -9.76 3.44
CA LEU A 158 -6.87 -9.20 3.52
C LEU A 158 -6.30 -9.52 4.90
N HIS A 159 -5.07 -10.03 4.97
CA HIS A 159 -4.34 -10.21 6.22
C HIS A 159 -3.19 -9.21 6.23
N LEU A 160 -3.17 -8.32 7.22
CA LEU A 160 -2.12 -7.32 7.38
C LEU A 160 -1.31 -7.57 8.65
N ASN A 161 -0.01 -7.32 8.56
CA ASN A 161 0.91 -7.31 9.69
C ASN A 161 1.58 -5.95 9.78
N VAL A 162 1.69 -5.42 11.00
CA VAL A 162 2.31 -4.12 11.29
C VAL A 162 3.31 -4.26 12.43
N VAL A 163 4.59 -4.05 12.15
CA VAL A 163 5.66 -3.97 13.16
C VAL A 163 6.09 -2.52 13.30
N LEU A 164 6.10 -2.01 14.53
CA LEU A 164 6.48 -0.63 14.81
C LEU A 164 7.94 -0.53 15.22
N GLU A 165 8.61 0.49 14.72
CA GLU A 165 9.93 0.93 15.10
C GLU A 165 9.88 2.39 15.54
N LEU A 166 10.67 2.76 16.55
CA LEU A 166 10.87 4.14 16.98
C LEU A 166 12.22 4.64 16.46
N PRO A 167 12.29 5.26 15.27
CA PRO A 167 13.55 5.82 14.76
C PRO A 167 14.01 7.05 15.57
N ALA A 168 13.06 7.83 16.10
CA ALA A 168 13.32 9.03 16.91
C ALA A 168 12.11 9.37 17.79
N PRO A 169 12.28 10.19 18.85
CA PRO A 169 11.15 10.66 19.66
C PRO A 169 10.07 11.35 18.81
N GLY A 170 8.82 10.92 18.96
CA GLY A 170 7.67 11.50 18.24
C GLY A 170 7.53 11.08 16.78
N GLN A 171 8.34 10.10 16.33
CA GLN A 171 8.24 9.49 15.01
C GLN A 171 8.08 7.98 15.16
N LEU A 172 7.18 7.39 14.37
CA LEU A 172 7.04 5.95 14.24
C LEU A 172 7.25 5.55 12.78
N LEU A 173 7.96 4.46 12.60
CA LEU A 173 8.05 3.75 11.34
C LEU A 173 7.30 2.43 11.49
N ALA A 174 6.32 2.20 10.64
CA ALA A 174 5.57 0.95 10.63
C ALA A 174 5.99 0.13 9.41
N GLN A 175 6.62 -1.01 9.65
CA GLN A 175 6.84 -2.02 8.62
C GLN A 175 5.53 -2.78 8.42
N THR A 176 4.98 -2.68 7.21
CA THR A 176 3.66 -3.22 6.89
C THR A 176 3.74 -4.23 5.78
N THR A 177 2.92 -5.28 5.87
CA THR A 177 2.77 -6.27 4.82
C THR A 177 1.30 -6.64 4.66
N LEU A 178 0.90 -6.99 3.44
CA LEU A 178 -0.43 -7.48 3.11
C LEU A 178 -0.32 -8.83 2.38
N HIS A 179 -0.97 -9.83 2.95
CA HIS A 179 -1.00 -11.18 2.43
C HIS A 179 -2.41 -11.66 2.12
N SER A 180 -2.46 -12.69 1.29
CA SER A 180 -3.64 -13.53 1.17
C SER A 180 -3.39 -14.89 1.77
N VAL A 181 -4.41 -15.44 2.41
CA VAL A 181 -4.44 -16.79 2.94
C VAL A 181 -5.34 -17.66 2.07
N THR A 182 -4.85 -18.82 1.65
CA THR A 182 -5.64 -19.82 0.92
C THR A 182 -5.69 -21.10 1.72
N LYS A 183 -6.92 -21.52 2.07
CA LYS A 183 -7.15 -22.79 2.75
C LYS A 183 -6.66 -23.96 1.87
N PRO A 184 -6.07 -25.00 2.48
CA PRO A 184 -5.64 -26.17 1.74
C PRO A 184 -6.84 -26.89 1.10
N VAL A 185 -6.60 -27.53 -0.05
CA VAL A 185 -7.62 -28.29 -0.80
C VAL A 185 -8.05 -29.57 -0.06
N ARG A 186 -7.23 -30.05 0.89
CA ARG A 186 -7.50 -31.20 1.75
C ARG A 186 -7.03 -30.91 3.17
N GLU A 187 -7.78 -31.43 4.14
CA GLU A 187 -7.42 -31.36 5.56
C GLU A 187 -6.06 -32.02 5.82
N GLY A 188 -5.21 -31.38 6.63
CA GLY A 188 -3.85 -31.83 6.96
C GLY A 188 -2.73 -31.28 6.06
N LEU A 189 -3.03 -30.58 4.96
CA LEU A 189 -2.01 -29.82 4.21
C LEU A 189 -1.82 -28.41 4.80
N PRO A 190 -0.63 -27.81 4.69
CA PRO A 190 -0.39 -26.47 5.20
C PRO A 190 -1.19 -25.44 4.41
N GLN A 191 -1.65 -24.41 5.13
CA GLN A 191 -2.22 -23.21 4.53
C GLN A 191 -1.17 -22.52 3.66
N ARG A 192 -1.59 -21.97 2.52
CA ARG A 192 -0.71 -21.17 1.66
C ARG A 192 -0.92 -19.68 1.95
N THR A 193 0.17 -19.02 2.32
CA THR A 193 0.23 -17.55 2.44
C THR A 193 1.01 -16.98 1.27
N GLN A 194 0.52 -15.89 0.68
CA GLN A 194 1.21 -15.15 -0.37
C GLN A 194 1.23 -13.67 -0.03
N GLN A 195 2.43 -13.08 0.00
CA GLN A 195 2.59 -11.63 0.13
C GLN A 195 2.30 -10.95 -1.21
N HIS A 196 1.48 -9.92 -1.17
CA HIS A 196 1.16 -9.10 -2.35
C HIS A 196 1.79 -7.72 -2.23
N PHE A 197 1.78 -7.14 -1.03
CA PHE A 197 2.31 -5.81 -0.77
C PHE A 197 3.18 -5.79 0.48
N ALA A 198 4.18 -4.91 0.45
CA ALA A 198 4.95 -4.49 1.61
C ALA A 198 5.27 -3.01 1.48
N ALA A 199 5.31 -2.29 2.61
CA ALA A 199 5.67 -0.88 2.63
C ALA A 199 6.11 -0.44 4.02
N GLN A 200 6.81 0.68 4.08
CA GLN A 200 7.05 1.45 5.28
C GLN A 200 6.03 2.58 5.39
N VAL A 201 5.30 2.67 6.49
CA VAL A 201 4.41 3.80 6.77
C VAL A 201 5.04 4.67 7.84
N HIS A 202 5.29 5.93 7.50
CA HIS A 202 5.86 6.91 8.41
C HIS A 202 4.73 7.63 9.12
N LEU A 203 4.83 7.74 10.45
CA LEU A 203 3.87 8.44 11.28
C LEU A 203 4.54 9.47 12.19
N GLY A 204 3.88 10.59 12.40
CA GLY A 204 4.35 11.66 13.29
C GLY A 204 3.24 12.61 13.70
N THR A 205 3.60 13.67 14.44
CA THR A 205 2.66 14.62 15.07
C THR A 205 2.63 16.01 14.44
N ALA A 206 3.41 16.28 13.39
CA ALA A 206 3.37 17.54 12.64
C ALA A 206 2.71 17.38 11.26
N GLY A 207 1.83 18.32 10.89
CA GLY A 207 1.30 18.41 9.54
C GLY A 207 2.30 19.18 8.68
N MET A 208 2.85 18.55 7.63
CA MET A 208 3.67 19.29 6.67
C MET A 208 2.75 20.22 5.91
N ALA A 209 2.98 21.55 5.97
CA ALA A 209 2.30 22.49 5.11
C ALA A 209 2.43 22.03 3.65
N ALA A 210 1.33 22.04 2.91
CA ALA A 210 1.35 21.71 1.50
C ALA A 210 2.22 22.74 0.76
N PRO A 211 3.31 22.32 0.08
CA PRO A 211 4.09 23.24 -0.73
C PRO A 211 3.23 23.76 -1.89
N THR A 212 3.58 24.93 -2.39
CA THR A 212 3.01 25.50 -3.61
C THR A 212 4.11 25.55 -4.65
N ILE A 213 3.81 25.05 -5.86
CA ILE A 213 4.72 25.09 -6.99
C ILE A 213 4.25 26.15 -8.00
N ALA A 214 5.16 26.59 -8.86
CA ALA A 214 4.76 27.39 -10.02
C ALA A 214 3.97 26.49 -10.98
N PHE A 215 2.68 26.79 -11.13
CA PHE A 215 1.79 26.07 -12.02
C PHE A 215 0.87 27.05 -12.74
N THR A 216 0.58 26.76 -13.99
CA THR A 216 -0.43 27.47 -14.78
C THR A 216 -1.34 26.41 -15.38
N PRO A 217 -2.62 26.37 -14.97
CA PRO A 217 -3.56 25.39 -15.48
C PRO A 217 -3.61 25.42 -17.02
N PRO A 218 -3.44 24.28 -17.70
CA PRO A 218 -3.62 24.21 -19.13
C PRO A 218 -5.09 24.49 -19.48
N ALA A 219 -5.32 25.18 -20.60
CA ALA A 219 -6.67 25.28 -21.16
C ALA A 219 -7.18 23.86 -21.49
N ALA A 220 -8.47 23.58 -21.26
CA ALA A 220 -9.02 22.23 -21.44
C ALA A 220 -8.80 21.69 -22.87
N GLU A 221 -8.89 22.56 -23.87
CA GLU A 221 -8.68 22.25 -25.29
C GLU A 221 -7.23 21.84 -25.60
N SER A 222 -6.30 22.24 -24.74
CA SER A 222 -4.89 21.84 -24.84
C SER A 222 -4.59 20.46 -24.26
N LEU A 223 -5.59 19.80 -23.67
CA LEU A 223 -5.57 18.40 -23.22
C LEU A 223 -6.45 17.56 -24.17
N PRO A 224 -5.92 17.05 -25.30
CA PRO A 224 -6.75 16.49 -26.37
C PRO A 224 -7.31 15.09 -26.07
N LEU A 225 -6.67 14.32 -25.21
CA LEU A 225 -7.14 12.98 -24.84
C LEU A 225 -8.29 13.12 -23.85
N VAL A 226 -9.47 12.61 -24.18
CA VAL A 226 -10.67 12.69 -23.33
C VAL A 226 -10.94 11.35 -22.64
N ALA A 227 -11.66 11.39 -21.52
CA ALA A 227 -12.03 10.20 -20.75
C ALA A 227 -12.58 9.06 -21.62
N GLU A 228 -13.49 9.36 -22.55
CA GLU A 228 -14.09 8.35 -23.45
C GLU A 228 -13.00 7.58 -24.22
N THR A 229 -12.05 8.26 -24.85
CA THR A 229 -10.94 7.64 -25.58
C THR A 229 -9.97 6.90 -24.65
N ILE A 230 -9.70 7.43 -23.46
CA ILE A 230 -8.77 6.79 -22.51
C ILE A 230 -9.37 5.46 -22.00
N TYR A 231 -10.62 5.48 -21.59
CA TYR A 231 -11.31 4.34 -20.98
C TYR A 231 -11.90 3.33 -21.98
N GLU A 232 -11.72 3.55 -23.29
CA GLU A 232 -11.84 2.47 -24.29
C GLU A 232 -10.78 1.37 -24.07
N SER A 233 -9.59 1.75 -23.59
CA SER A 233 -8.45 0.84 -23.40
C SER A 233 -8.18 0.48 -21.93
N PHE A 234 -8.56 1.36 -21.00
CA PHE A 234 -8.37 1.14 -19.57
C PHE A 234 -9.54 0.34 -18.98
N PHE A 235 -9.25 -0.65 -18.14
CA PHE A 235 -10.25 -1.52 -17.51
C PHE A 235 -11.06 -0.87 -16.37
N HIS A 236 -10.89 0.44 -16.15
CA HIS A 236 -11.43 1.14 -15.00
C HIS A 236 -12.89 1.55 -15.22
N GLY A 237 -13.74 1.18 -14.26
CA GLY A 237 -15.14 1.59 -14.20
C GLY A 237 -15.33 2.97 -13.53
N PRO A 238 -16.57 3.49 -13.46
CA PRO A 238 -16.87 4.89 -13.16
C PRO A 238 -16.23 5.47 -11.88
N ALA A 239 -16.11 4.72 -10.78
CA ALA A 239 -15.48 5.21 -9.55
C ALA A 239 -13.96 5.45 -9.70
N TYR A 240 -13.33 4.79 -10.67
CA TYR A 240 -11.89 4.81 -10.95
C TYR A 240 -11.54 5.47 -12.30
N GLN A 241 -12.52 6.05 -13.00
CA GLN A 241 -12.26 6.88 -14.16
C GLN A 241 -11.75 8.27 -13.76
N VAL A 242 -10.56 8.31 -13.15
CA VAL A 242 -9.96 9.49 -12.54
C VAL A 242 -9.37 10.48 -13.55
N ILE A 243 -9.40 10.24 -14.85
CA ILE A 243 -8.89 11.15 -15.88
C ILE A 243 -10.06 11.68 -16.73
N GLU A 244 -10.36 12.98 -16.61
CA GLU A 244 -11.33 13.66 -17.49
C GLU A 244 -10.70 13.99 -18.84
N ARG A 245 -9.49 14.56 -18.80
CA ARG A 245 -8.71 14.94 -19.98
C ARG A 245 -7.21 14.80 -19.70
N ALA A 246 -6.43 14.56 -20.74
CA ALA A 246 -4.99 14.44 -20.60
C ALA A 246 -4.21 14.88 -21.85
N LYS A 247 -2.91 15.03 -21.65
CA LYS A 247 -1.92 15.21 -22.71
C LYS A 247 -0.62 14.54 -22.31
N VAL A 248 0.00 13.83 -23.25
CA VAL A 248 1.35 13.28 -23.15
C VAL A 248 2.27 14.05 -24.10
N VAL A 249 3.43 14.48 -23.62
CA VAL A 249 4.48 15.13 -24.45
C VAL A 249 5.85 14.68 -23.98
N GLY A 250 6.58 13.98 -24.85
CA GLY A 250 7.92 13.48 -24.53
C GLY A 250 7.89 12.66 -23.24
N GLU A 251 8.66 13.10 -22.26
CA GLU A 251 8.84 12.50 -20.94
C GLU A 251 7.77 12.89 -19.90
N THR A 252 6.71 13.60 -20.30
CA THR A 252 5.73 14.17 -19.37
C THR A 252 4.30 13.81 -19.73
N ALA A 253 3.43 13.77 -18.71
CA ALA A 253 1.99 13.69 -18.87
C ALA A 253 1.29 14.67 -17.91
N VAL A 254 0.21 15.29 -18.38
CA VAL A 254 -0.69 16.11 -17.56
C VAL A 254 -2.09 15.52 -17.64
N CYS A 255 -2.69 15.22 -16.51
CA CYS A 255 -4.03 14.62 -16.42
C CYS A 255 -4.92 15.45 -15.51
N LEU A 256 -6.10 15.84 -16.00
CA LEU A 256 -7.13 16.57 -15.26
C LEU A 256 -8.07 15.58 -14.58
N LEU A 257 -8.21 15.66 -13.24
CA LEU A 257 -9.19 14.89 -12.48
C LEU A 257 -10.61 15.39 -12.78
N PRO A 258 -11.63 14.53 -12.96
CA PRO A 258 -13.03 14.94 -13.07
C PRO A 258 -13.51 15.82 -11.92
N ALA A 259 -14.41 16.76 -12.20
CA ALA A 259 -15.02 17.63 -11.17
C ALA A 259 -15.73 16.82 -10.08
N THR A 260 -16.35 15.72 -10.48
CA THR A 260 -17.09 14.82 -9.62
C THR A 260 -16.79 13.38 -10.03
N LEU A 261 -16.73 12.51 -9.04
CA LEU A 261 -16.61 11.07 -9.21
C LEU A 261 -17.68 10.39 -8.36
N PRO A 262 -18.20 9.23 -8.79
CA PRO A 262 -19.00 8.37 -7.93
C PRO A 262 -18.27 8.06 -6.60
N PRO A 263 -18.99 7.58 -5.58
CA PRO A 263 -18.36 7.12 -4.34
C PRO A 263 -17.24 6.11 -4.61
N ASN A 264 -16.12 6.25 -3.91
CA ASN A 264 -15.01 5.29 -3.97
C ASN A 264 -15.33 4.00 -3.19
N THR A 265 -16.20 4.10 -2.19
CA THR A 265 -16.43 3.10 -1.14
C THR A 265 -17.92 2.94 -0.86
N ASP A 266 -18.30 1.80 -0.29
CA ASP A 266 -19.60 1.58 0.38
C ASP A 266 -19.33 1.20 1.87
N PRO A 267 -19.69 2.04 2.86
CA PRO A 267 -20.45 3.28 2.73
C PRO A 267 -19.67 4.40 2.02
N ALA A 268 -20.41 5.31 1.39
CA ALA A 268 -19.85 6.47 0.73
C ALA A 268 -19.19 7.42 1.75
N GLY A 269 -18.03 7.97 1.39
CA GLY A 269 -17.32 8.94 2.23
C GLY A 269 -16.54 8.32 3.39
N ALA A 270 -16.27 7.01 3.36
CA ALA A 270 -15.33 6.39 4.28
C ALA A 270 -14.00 7.15 4.26
N ALA A 271 -13.43 7.40 5.45
CA ALA A 271 -12.22 8.19 5.58
C ALA A 271 -11.04 7.50 4.88
N SER A 272 -10.19 8.31 4.25
CA SER A 272 -8.93 7.87 3.67
C SER A 272 -7.77 8.68 4.20
N LEU A 273 -6.61 8.04 4.35
CA LEU A 273 -5.39 8.64 4.89
C LEU A 273 -4.44 9.08 3.79
N ILE A 274 -4.39 8.36 2.67
CA ILE A 274 -3.40 8.60 1.61
C ILE A 274 -4.00 9.10 0.29
N ALA A 275 -5.22 9.65 0.34
CA ALA A 275 -5.96 10.16 -0.83
C ALA A 275 -5.92 9.20 -2.04
N PRO A 276 -6.42 7.94 -1.93
CA PRO A 276 -6.18 6.89 -2.91
C PRO A 276 -6.47 7.28 -4.37
N ARG A 277 -7.55 8.05 -4.62
CA ARG A 277 -7.91 8.48 -5.99
C ARG A 277 -6.95 9.51 -6.60
N LEU A 278 -6.24 10.29 -5.78
CA LEU A 278 -5.21 11.21 -6.26
C LEU A 278 -3.90 10.46 -6.57
N VAL A 279 -3.58 9.43 -5.79
CA VAL A 279 -2.47 8.53 -6.11
C VAL A 279 -2.78 7.71 -7.37
N GLU A 280 -4.02 7.26 -7.51
CA GLU A 280 -4.52 6.55 -8.69
C GLU A 280 -4.44 7.42 -9.94
N LEU A 281 -4.71 8.72 -9.82
CA LEU A 281 -4.53 9.67 -10.92
C LEU A 281 -3.09 9.67 -11.44
N CYS A 282 -2.09 9.62 -10.55
CA CYS A 282 -0.69 9.49 -10.96
C CYS A 282 -0.39 8.12 -11.60
N PHE A 283 -0.98 7.03 -11.08
CA PHE A 283 -0.80 5.69 -11.65
C PHE A 283 -1.36 5.60 -13.06
N GLN A 284 -2.57 6.11 -13.28
CA GLN A 284 -3.22 6.13 -14.58
C GLN A 284 -2.53 7.11 -15.53
N ALA A 285 -1.96 8.23 -15.05
CA ALA A 285 -1.13 9.09 -15.87
C ALA A 285 0.12 8.37 -16.40
N ALA A 286 0.77 7.54 -15.57
CA ALA A 286 1.92 6.74 -15.99
C ALA A 286 1.53 5.61 -16.94
N ALA A 287 0.37 4.97 -16.71
CA ALA A 287 -0.19 4.00 -17.66
C ALA A 287 -0.49 4.65 -19.01
N LEU A 288 -1.05 5.87 -19.02
CA LEU A 288 -1.35 6.62 -20.23
C LEU A 288 -0.06 7.01 -20.96
N TRP A 289 0.95 7.50 -20.25
CA TRP A 289 2.26 7.77 -20.82
C TRP A 289 2.85 6.51 -21.48
N THR A 290 2.79 5.37 -20.78
CA THR A 290 3.31 4.10 -21.29
C THR A 290 2.56 3.66 -22.54
N GLN A 291 1.24 3.80 -22.57
CA GLN A 291 0.45 3.47 -23.75
C GLN A 291 0.81 4.37 -24.94
N GLU A 292 0.82 5.69 -24.75
CA GLU A 292 1.08 6.65 -25.83
C GLU A 292 2.51 6.55 -26.38
N VAL A 293 3.52 6.41 -25.50
CA VAL A 293 4.93 6.42 -25.88
C VAL A 293 5.47 5.03 -26.22
N LYS A 294 5.05 3.99 -25.47
CA LYS A 294 5.59 2.63 -25.61
C LYS A 294 4.65 1.66 -26.33
N GLN A 295 3.39 2.04 -26.57
CA GLN A 295 2.38 1.13 -27.14
C GLN A 295 2.29 -0.17 -26.33
N ALA A 296 2.37 -0.01 -25.01
CA ALA A 296 2.47 -1.09 -24.03
C ALA A 296 1.60 -0.77 -22.80
N MET A 297 1.29 -1.80 -22.03
CA MET A 297 0.63 -1.67 -20.74
C MET A 297 1.68 -1.62 -19.63
N GLY A 298 1.63 -0.57 -18.80
CA GLY A 298 2.48 -0.45 -17.62
C GLY A 298 1.89 -1.18 -16.42
N PHE A 299 2.64 -2.10 -15.82
CA PHE A 299 2.24 -2.77 -14.59
C PHE A 299 3.06 -2.25 -13.40
N PRO A 300 2.43 -1.96 -12.25
CA PRO A 300 3.13 -1.45 -11.09
C PRO A 300 4.06 -2.51 -10.46
N LEU A 301 5.28 -2.10 -10.11
CA LEU A 301 6.25 -2.90 -9.37
C LEU A 301 6.47 -2.39 -7.94
N GLY A 302 6.28 -1.09 -7.72
CA GLY A 302 6.48 -0.47 -6.42
C GLY A 302 6.64 1.04 -6.50
N ILE A 303 6.84 1.67 -5.36
CA ILE A 303 6.97 3.13 -5.21
C ILE A 303 8.15 3.41 -4.27
N GLY A 304 8.89 4.48 -4.54
CA GLY A 304 9.89 4.99 -3.60
C GLY A 304 9.25 5.68 -2.42
N ALA A 305 8.43 6.71 -2.68
CA ALA A 305 7.64 7.40 -1.66
C ALA A 305 6.32 7.94 -2.22
N VAL A 306 5.29 7.99 -1.38
CA VAL A 306 4.07 8.77 -1.60
C VAL A 306 3.74 9.57 -0.35
N THR A 307 3.46 10.86 -0.52
CA THR A 307 3.00 11.76 0.52
C THR A 307 1.69 12.38 0.11
N ALA A 308 0.60 12.00 0.78
CA ALA A 308 -0.67 12.68 0.69
C ALA A 308 -0.74 13.80 1.73
N ARG A 309 -0.91 15.03 1.26
CA ARG A 309 -0.96 16.23 2.10
C ARG A 309 -2.38 16.70 2.33
N ARG A 310 -3.27 16.38 1.39
CA ARG A 310 -4.67 16.82 1.34
C ARG A 310 -5.54 15.75 0.69
N GLN A 311 -6.81 15.72 1.07
CA GLN A 311 -7.86 14.93 0.42
C GLN A 311 -8.48 15.70 -0.76
N PRO A 312 -9.04 15.02 -1.78
CA PRO A 312 -9.68 15.70 -2.92
C PRO A 312 -10.70 16.78 -2.54
N GLN A 313 -11.46 16.56 -1.46
CA GLN A 313 -12.50 17.46 -0.99
C GLN A 313 -11.95 18.81 -0.51
N GLU A 314 -10.67 18.86 -0.13
CA GLU A 314 -10.00 20.09 0.30
C GLU A 314 -9.66 21.04 -0.87
N ALA A 315 -9.88 20.62 -2.12
CA ALA A 315 -9.73 21.50 -3.29
C ALA A 315 -10.77 22.64 -3.31
N ALA A 316 -11.84 22.55 -2.51
CA ALA A 316 -12.85 23.59 -2.35
C ALA A 316 -13.42 24.11 -3.69
N GLY A 317 -13.62 23.21 -4.66
CA GLY A 317 -14.16 23.51 -5.99
C GLY A 317 -13.13 23.81 -7.07
N LYS A 318 -11.84 23.94 -6.71
CA LYS A 318 -10.74 24.02 -7.69
C LYS A 318 -10.56 22.71 -8.44
N ARG A 319 -9.99 22.80 -9.65
CA ARG A 319 -9.62 21.62 -10.44
C ARG A 319 -8.29 21.05 -9.94
N LEU A 320 -8.13 19.73 -10.09
CA LEU A 320 -6.91 19.02 -9.70
C LEU A 320 -6.25 18.41 -10.94
N TYR A 321 -4.93 18.55 -11.02
CA TYR A 321 -4.11 18.08 -12.13
C TYR A 321 -3.00 17.18 -11.60
N ALA A 322 -2.82 16.00 -12.19
CA ALA A 322 -1.58 15.26 -12.04
C ALA A 322 -0.56 15.75 -13.08
N LEU A 323 0.64 16.05 -12.60
CA LEU A 323 1.83 16.39 -13.36
C LEU A 323 2.80 15.24 -13.21
N LEU A 324 3.01 14.47 -14.26
CA LEU A 324 3.86 13.30 -14.28
C LEU A 324 5.10 13.56 -15.13
N ARG A 325 6.24 13.03 -14.70
CA ARG A 325 7.48 12.97 -15.48
C ARG A 325 8.20 11.63 -15.29
N THR A 326 8.97 11.23 -16.28
CA THR A 326 9.96 10.16 -16.22
C THR A 326 11.26 10.67 -16.82
N ASP A 327 12.40 10.34 -16.22
CA ASP A 327 13.73 10.72 -16.74
C ASP A 327 14.51 9.48 -17.24
N ASP A 328 13.85 8.32 -17.27
CA ASP A 328 14.45 6.99 -17.49
C ASP A 328 13.57 6.12 -18.39
N ASP A 329 12.98 6.74 -19.42
CA ASP A 329 12.24 6.06 -20.48
C ASP A 329 11.00 5.26 -19.99
N GLY A 330 10.45 5.66 -18.84
CA GLY A 330 9.27 5.06 -18.22
C GLY A 330 9.55 3.88 -17.29
N GLU A 331 10.81 3.62 -16.93
CA GLU A 331 11.12 2.66 -15.87
C GLU A 331 10.61 3.18 -14.51
N THR A 332 10.77 4.49 -14.27
CA THR A 332 10.37 5.18 -13.05
C THR A 332 9.65 6.49 -13.34
N PHE A 333 8.63 6.80 -12.55
CA PHE A 333 7.89 8.05 -12.63
C PHE A 333 7.93 8.84 -11.32
N ALA A 334 7.94 10.16 -11.46
CA ALA A 334 7.61 11.11 -10.41
C ALA A 334 6.30 11.83 -10.79
N GLY A 335 5.42 12.04 -9.82
CA GLY A 335 4.10 12.63 -10.04
C GLY A 335 3.71 13.59 -8.93
N GLN A 336 3.07 14.70 -9.27
CA GLN A 336 2.47 15.62 -8.30
C GLN A 336 1.02 15.88 -8.67
N VAL A 337 0.12 15.85 -7.69
CA VAL A 337 -1.26 16.35 -7.88
C VAL A 337 -1.35 17.75 -7.30
N VAL A 338 -1.78 18.71 -8.11
CA VAL A 338 -1.89 20.13 -7.74
C VAL A 338 -3.26 20.71 -8.04
N ASP A 339 -3.65 21.74 -7.31
CA ASP A 339 -4.80 22.57 -7.66
C ASP A 339 -4.44 23.68 -8.67
N ASP A 340 -5.43 24.51 -9.03
CA ASP A 340 -5.27 25.62 -9.98
C ASP A 340 -4.20 26.64 -9.56
N ASP A 341 -3.88 26.74 -8.27
CA ASP A 341 -2.88 27.67 -7.71
C ASP A 341 -1.52 26.98 -7.49
N GLY A 342 -1.39 25.69 -7.86
CA GLY A 342 -0.17 24.92 -7.68
C GLY A 342 0.03 24.38 -6.26
N VAL A 343 -1.01 24.38 -5.41
CA VAL A 343 -0.94 23.75 -4.08
C VAL A 343 -0.86 22.24 -4.24
N VAL A 344 0.16 21.60 -3.66
CA VAL A 344 0.39 20.16 -3.80
C VAL A 344 -0.49 19.34 -2.86
N PHE A 345 -1.28 18.43 -3.42
CA PHE A 345 -2.15 17.47 -2.72
C PHE A 345 -1.44 16.13 -2.51
N VAL A 346 -0.75 15.63 -3.54
CA VAL A 346 0.02 14.39 -3.51
C VAL A 346 1.38 14.62 -4.14
N ASP A 347 2.42 14.05 -3.54
CA ASP A 347 3.73 13.90 -4.14
C ASP A 347 4.05 12.39 -4.22
N LEU A 348 4.36 11.91 -5.41
CA LEU A 348 4.70 10.53 -5.74
C LEU A 348 6.12 10.52 -6.31
N GLN A 349 7.00 9.73 -5.72
CA GLN A 349 8.39 9.61 -6.13
C GLN A 349 8.75 8.15 -6.35
N GLY A 350 9.49 7.87 -7.42
CA GLY A 350 10.04 6.55 -7.64
C GLY A 350 8.98 5.49 -7.95
N TYR A 351 7.88 5.84 -8.63
CA TYR A 351 6.87 4.86 -9.05
C TYR A 351 7.43 4.01 -10.18
N ARG A 352 7.73 2.75 -9.88
CA ARG A 352 8.36 1.80 -10.79
C ARG A 352 7.30 1.00 -11.52
N THR A 353 7.44 0.89 -12.83
CA THR A 353 6.56 0.08 -13.66
C THR A 353 7.34 -0.88 -14.54
N VAL A 354 6.67 -1.89 -15.08
CA VAL A 354 7.16 -2.70 -16.17
C VAL A 354 6.20 -2.62 -17.34
N ALA A 355 6.71 -2.21 -18.51
CA ALA A 355 5.96 -2.22 -19.75
C ALA A 355 5.84 -3.65 -20.28
N ARG A 356 4.62 -4.06 -20.65
CA ARG A 356 4.37 -5.31 -21.38
C ARG A 356 3.62 -5.00 -22.68
N PRO A 357 3.95 -5.66 -23.80
CA PRO A 357 3.27 -5.43 -25.07
C PRO A 357 1.75 -5.57 -24.94
N LEU A 358 1.00 -4.72 -25.65
CA LEU A 358 -0.45 -4.90 -25.81
C LEU A 358 -0.67 -6.21 -26.57
N SER A 359 -1.48 -7.12 -26.00
CA SER A 359 -1.75 -8.45 -26.54
C SER A 359 -2.67 -8.42 -27.75
#